data_AF-A0A1H0NPZ2-F1
#
_entry.id   AF-A0A1H0NPZ2-F1
#
_cell.length_a   1.000
_cell.length_b   1.000
_cell.length_c   1.000
_cell.angle_alpha   90.00
_cell.angle_beta   90.00
_cell.angle_gamma   90.00
#
_symmetry.space_group_name_H-M   'P 1'
#
loop_
_entity.id
_entity.type
_entity.pdbx_description
1 polymer ?
#
loop_
_entity_poly.entity_id
_entity_poly.type
_entity_poly.pdbx_seq_one_letter_code
_entity_poly.pdbx_strand_id
1 'polypeptide(L)'
;MKPLTFTNNKGDFKLSQAENISSLYFPLASEVGLKSAVTPNLGGDSKINQETFLLEPVSVDNLHNNRSTRNFWVRDDQGNVYSATGASAQQEALRFSNQEEENTVKAGFMWHTVERKAANLPLKSTITSFVPRDENVEIMRVTLENLSDKDQNLTAFGAIPIFGRSADNIRDHRNVTSMLHRISTTEDGVLVCPTMSFDELI
;
A
#
# COMPACT_ATOMS: atom_id res chain seq x y z
N MET A 1 22.28 4.21 -14.75
CA MET A 1 21.00 3.82 -15.41
C MET A 1 20.08 5.04 -15.40
N LYS A 2 19.28 5.26 -16.45
CA LYS A 2 18.18 6.23 -16.36
C LYS A 2 17.15 5.64 -15.38
N PRO A 3 16.83 6.32 -14.26
CA PRO A 3 15.89 5.77 -13.29
C PRO A 3 14.52 5.57 -13.94
N LEU A 4 14.01 6.58 -14.64
CA LEU A 4 12.69 6.55 -15.27
C LEU A 4 12.78 6.39 -16.79
N THR A 5 11.91 5.55 -17.36
CA THR A 5 11.75 5.36 -18.81
C THR A 5 10.28 5.42 -19.22
N PHE A 6 9.92 6.28 -20.16
CA PHE A 6 8.59 6.27 -20.78
C PHE A 6 8.40 5.00 -21.62
N THR A 7 7.25 4.35 -21.48
CA THR A 7 6.93 3.08 -22.17
C THR A 7 6.07 3.28 -23.40
N ASN A 8 5.43 4.46 -23.55
CA ASN A 8 4.63 4.81 -24.70
C ASN A 8 4.51 6.34 -24.87
N ASN A 9 3.76 6.76 -25.90
CA ASN A 9 3.50 8.17 -26.21
C ASN A 9 2.32 8.77 -25.42
N LYS A 10 1.76 8.04 -24.45
CA LYS A 10 0.65 8.50 -23.59
C LYS A 10 1.13 8.99 -22.22
N GLY A 11 2.45 8.95 -21.98
CA GLY A 11 3.06 9.39 -20.72
C GLY A 11 3.21 8.29 -19.67
N ASP A 12 2.89 7.04 -20.01
CA ASP A 12 3.14 5.92 -19.10
C ASP A 12 4.66 5.72 -18.94
N PHE A 13 5.09 5.43 -17.72
CA PHE A 13 6.50 5.26 -17.41
C PHE A 13 6.75 4.04 -16.53
N LYS A 14 8.02 3.62 -16.48
CA LYS A 14 8.52 2.59 -15.60
C LYS A 14 9.79 3.02 -14.86
N LEU A 15 9.97 2.46 -13.68
CA LEU A 15 11.12 2.65 -12.80
C LEU A 15 11.49 1.28 -12.21
N SER A 16 12.68 0.79 -12.52
CA SER A 16 13.21 -0.46 -11.94
C SER A 16 13.86 -0.17 -10.59
N GLN A 17 13.75 -1.13 -9.66
CA GLN A 17 14.26 -0.99 -8.29
C GLN A 17 13.77 0.30 -7.62
N ALA A 18 12.48 0.61 -7.82
CA ALA A 18 11.87 1.87 -7.40
C ALA A 18 11.94 2.08 -5.89
N GLU A 19 11.89 1.00 -5.11
CA GLU A 19 11.99 1.06 -3.65
C GLU A 19 13.31 1.63 -3.17
N ASN A 20 14.39 1.48 -3.94
CA ASN A 20 15.73 2.00 -3.63
C ASN A 20 15.86 3.51 -3.75
N ILE A 21 14.81 4.19 -4.17
CA ILE A 21 14.76 5.65 -4.25
C ILE A 21 13.89 6.15 -3.09
N SER A 22 14.53 6.79 -2.12
CA SER A 22 13.85 7.37 -0.96
C SER A 22 12.83 8.43 -1.39
N SER A 23 11.78 8.56 -0.59
CA SER A 23 10.78 9.64 -0.69
C SER A 23 9.90 9.62 -1.95
N LEU A 24 9.95 8.54 -2.75
CA LEU A 24 9.05 8.37 -3.88
C LEU A 24 7.62 8.09 -3.43
N TYR A 25 6.67 8.79 -4.02
CA TYR A 25 5.25 8.48 -3.98
C TYR A 25 4.58 8.91 -5.29
N PHE A 26 3.44 8.30 -5.60
CA PHE A 26 2.60 8.62 -6.73
C PHE A 26 1.19 9.02 -6.23
N PRO A 27 0.58 10.08 -6.78
CA PRO A 27 -0.76 10.49 -6.38
C PRO A 27 -1.82 9.61 -7.03
N LEU A 28 -2.88 9.30 -6.30
CA LEU A 28 -4.15 8.79 -6.81
C LEU A 28 -5.27 9.66 -6.25
N ALA A 29 -6.26 10.03 -7.07
CA ALA A 29 -7.34 10.90 -6.61
C ALA A 29 -8.64 10.71 -7.40
N SER A 30 -9.77 11.01 -6.76
CA SER A 30 -11.09 11.13 -7.39
C SER A 30 -11.47 12.60 -7.57
N GLU A 31 -12.43 12.88 -8.44
CA GLU A 31 -13.05 14.21 -8.56
C GLU A 31 -14.00 14.53 -7.40
N VAL A 32 -14.40 13.50 -6.63
CA VAL A 32 -15.31 13.61 -5.49
C VAL A 32 -14.62 13.65 -4.12
N GLY A 33 -13.28 13.77 -4.11
CA GLY A 33 -12.52 14.26 -2.96
C GLY A 33 -11.45 13.34 -2.38
N LEU A 34 -11.44 12.04 -2.71
CA LEU A 34 -10.44 11.10 -2.24
C LEU A 34 -9.05 11.47 -2.78
N LYS A 35 -8.08 11.47 -1.87
CA LYS A 35 -6.67 11.77 -2.13
C LYS A 35 -5.82 10.71 -1.47
N SER A 36 -5.02 10.02 -2.27
CA SER A 36 -4.11 8.99 -1.81
C SER A 36 -2.70 9.25 -2.33
N ALA A 37 -1.72 8.92 -1.51
CA ALA A 37 -0.34 8.77 -1.91
C ALA A 37 0.06 7.30 -1.80
N VAL A 38 0.69 6.76 -2.85
CA VAL A 38 1.19 5.38 -2.86
C VAL A 38 2.67 5.35 -3.18
N THR A 39 3.46 4.71 -2.31
CA THR A 39 4.89 4.50 -2.52
C THR A 39 5.15 3.19 -3.27
N PRO A 40 6.39 2.91 -3.72
CA PRO A 40 6.73 1.63 -4.34
C PRO A 40 6.41 0.38 -3.49
N ASN A 41 6.45 0.48 -2.15
CA ASN A 41 6.06 -0.59 -1.22
C ASN A 41 4.61 -0.41 -0.67
N LEU A 42 3.78 0.39 -1.35
CA LEU A 42 2.37 0.70 -1.05
C LEU A 42 2.10 1.36 0.32
N GLY A 43 3.09 2.07 0.86
CA GLY A 43 2.91 3.04 1.94
C GLY A 43 2.22 4.32 1.46
N GLY A 44 2.41 5.41 2.20
CA GLY A 44 1.70 6.69 1.99
C GLY A 44 0.41 6.78 2.81
N ASP A 45 -0.49 7.69 2.44
CA ASP A 45 -1.78 7.90 3.11
C ASP A 45 -2.98 7.81 2.15
N SER A 46 -4.18 7.91 2.71
CA SER A 46 -5.45 8.03 1.98
C SER A 46 -6.46 8.77 2.86
N LYS A 47 -7.12 9.79 2.30
CA LYS A 47 -8.04 10.69 3.02
C LYS A 47 -9.00 11.43 2.10
N ILE A 48 -10.07 11.98 2.66
CA ILE A 48 -10.89 12.99 1.98
C ILE A 48 -10.38 14.40 2.33
N ASN A 49 -10.22 14.68 3.63
CA ASN A 49 -9.75 15.96 4.16
C ASN A 49 -8.94 15.78 5.45
N GLN A 50 -8.65 16.88 6.16
CA GLN A 50 -7.85 16.88 7.41
C GLN A 50 -8.46 16.02 8.53
N GLU A 51 -9.79 15.90 8.56
CA GLU A 51 -10.55 15.25 9.63
C GLU A 51 -10.86 13.78 9.31
N THR A 52 -10.65 13.35 8.07
CA THR A 52 -11.15 12.07 7.55
C THR A 52 -10.06 11.29 6.83
N PHE A 53 -9.07 10.85 7.61
CA PHE A 53 -8.01 9.97 7.14
C PHE A 53 -8.42 8.50 7.26
N LEU A 54 -8.37 7.76 6.16
CA LEU A 54 -8.50 6.30 6.16
C LEU A 54 -7.20 5.67 6.68
N LEU A 55 -6.06 6.06 6.10
CA LEU A 55 -4.73 5.64 6.52
C LEU A 55 -4.07 6.71 7.39
N GLU A 56 -3.09 6.32 8.19
CA GLU A 56 -2.39 7.24 9.07
C GLU A 56 -1.81 8.45 8.31
N PRO A 57 -1.97 9.69 8.81
CA PRO A 57 -1.29 10.85 8.26
C PRO A 57 0.23 10.66 8.23
N VAL A 58 0.85 10.95 7.09
CA VAL A 58 2.29 10.77 6.89
C VAL A 58 2.98 12.03 6.36
N SER A 59 4.25 12.17 6.73
CA SER A 59 5.24 13.04 6.09
C SER A 59 6.28 12.21 5.34
N VAL A 60 7.24 12.87 4.70
CA VAL A 60 8.27 12.22 3.86
C VAL A 60 9.08 11.16 4.61
N ASP A 61 9.41 11.40 5.89
CA ASP A 61 10.20 10.46 6.69
C ASP A 61 9.40 9.22 7.09
N ASN A 62 8.07 9.31 7.13
CA ASN A 62 7.23 8.15 7.41
C ASN A 62 7.24 7.16 6.24
N LEU A 63 7.57 7.59 5.01
CA LEU A 63 7.54 6.71 3.84
C LEU A 63 8.58 5.56 3.91
N HIS A 64 9.62 5.73 4.72
CA HIS A 64 10.61 4.67 4.98
C HIS A 64 10.56 4.11 6.41
N ASN A 65 10.11 4.90 7.39
CA ASN A 65 10.05 4.46 8.79
C ASN A 65 8.75 3.76 9.18
N ASN A 66 7.63 4.07 8.51
CA ASN A 66 6.35 3.49 8.86
C ASN A 66 6.22 2.09 8.26
N ARG A 67 5.89 1.12 9.10
CA ARG A 67 5.62 -0.28 8.68
C ARG A 67 4.14 -0.53 8.41
N SER A 68 3.28 0.44 8.70
CA SER A 68 1.83 0.38 8.50
C SER A 68 1.46 0.75 7.06
N THR A 69 1.99 0.00 6.09
CA THR A 69 1.67 0.18 4.67
C THR A 69 0.48 -0.69 4.26
N ARG A 70 -0.14 -0.35 3.13
CA ARG A 70 -1.08 -1.29 2.48
C ARG A 70 -0.29 -2.54 2.12
N ASN A 71 -0.82 -3.71 2.45
CA ASN A 71 -0.08 -4.94 2.24
C ASN A 71 -1.01 -6.08 1.80
N PHE A 72 -0.42 -7.05 1.14
CA PHE A 72 -1.05 -8.29 0.77
C PHE A 72 -0.07 -9.42 1.01
N TRP A 73 -0.39 -10.28 1.95
CA TRP A 73 0.46 -11.36 2.40
C TRP A 73 0.06 -12.66 1.76
N VAL A 74 1.06 -13.49 1.51
CA VAL A 74 0.88 -14.85 1.05
C VAL A 74 1.69 -15.77 1.95
N ARG A 75 1.11 -16.90 2.31
CA ARG A 75 1.79 -17.98 3.03
C ARG A 75 1.63 -19.28 2.27
N ASP A 76 2.72 -20.02 2.09
CA ASP A 76 2.67 -21.38 1.55
C ASP A 76 2.41 -22.44 2.64
N ASP A 77 2.25 -23.71 2.23
CA ASP A 77 2.04 -24.83 3.16
C ASP A 77 3.27 -25.13 4.05
N GLN A 78 4.46 -24.66 3.68
CA GLN A 78 5.69 -24.83 4.45
C GLN A 78 5.86 -23.75 5.52
N GLY A 79 4.96 -22.76 5.55
CA GLY A 79 4.98 -21.65 6.48
C GLY A 79 5.85 -20.46 6.04
N ASN A 80 6.36 -20.47 4.81
CA ASN A 80 7.07 -19.33 4.25
C ASN A 80 6.08 -18.18 4.04
N VAL A 81 6.46 -16.97 4.48
CA VAL A 81 5.62 -15.77 4.40
C VAL A 81 6.24 -14.78 3.41
N TYR A 82 5.41 -14.20 2.57
CA TYR A 82 5.80 -13.24 1.55
C TYR A 82 4.85 -12.04 1.55
N SER A 83 5.40 -10.83 1.55
CA SER A 83 4.64 -9.62 1.26
C SER A 83 4.72 -9.34 -0.23
N ALA A 84 3.56 -9.32 -0.90
CA ALA A 84 3.46 -9.00 -2.31
C ALA A 84 3.87 -7.55 -2.63
N THR A 85 3.94 -6.68 -1.61
CA THR A 85 4.41 -5.28 -1.72
C THR A 85 5.88 -5.12 -1.32
N GLY A 86 6.51 -6.14 -0.76
CA GLY A 86 7.89 -6.07 -0.26
C GLY A 86 8.06 -5.61 1.18
N ALA A 87 6.99 -5.14 1.82
CA ALA A 87 7.03 -4.57 3.16
C ALA A 87 6.99 -5.66 4.25
N SER A 88 7.88 -6.65 4.17
CA SER A 88 8.12 -7.62 5.24
C SER A 88 9.51 -7.44 5.84
N ALA A 89 9.68 -7.81 7.11
CA ALA A 89 10.97 -7.70 7.78
C ALA A 89 12.07 -8.50 7.07
N GLN A 90 11.74 -9.67 6.51
CA GLN A 90 12.70 -10.49 5.77
C GLN A 90 13.08 -9.83 4.43
N GLN A 91 12.11 -9.32 3.67
CA GLN A 91 12.39 -8.67 2.38
C GLN A 91 13.17 -7.36 2.57
N GLU A 92 12.83 -6.55 3.57
CA GLU A 92 13.59 -5.33 3.91
C GLU A 92 15.02 -5.63 4.36
N ALA A 93 15.26 -6.73 5.09
CA ALA A 93 16.60 -7.13 5.51
C ALA A 93 17.51 -7.54 4.34
N LEU A 94 16.92 -7.95 3.21
CA LEU A 94 17.65 -8.32 1.98
C LEU A 94 17.88 -7.14 1.04
N ARG A 95 17.31 -5.96 1.34
CA ARG A 95 17.45 -4.77 0.52
C ARG A 95 18.91 -4.33 0.41
N PHE A 96 19.33 -3.89 -0.78
CA PHE A 96 20.72 -3.57 -1.11
C PHE A 96 21.72 -4.74 -0.97
N SER A 97 21.24 -5.97 -0.78
CA SER A 97 22.06 -7.18 -0.82
C SER A 97 21.99 -7.85 -2.19
N ASN A 98 22.83 -8.86 -2.41
CA ASN A 98 22.78 -9.68 -3.63
C ASN A 98 21.52 -10.55 -3.73
N GLN A 99 20.68 -10.58 -2.69
CA GLN A 99 19.43 -11.32 -2.61
C GLN A 99 18.20 -10.40 -2.65
N GLU A 100 18.39 -9.11 -2.95
CA GLU A 100 17.29 -8.17 -3.14
C GLU A 100 16.36 -8.63 -4.27
N GLU A 101 15.06 -8.55 -4.02
CA GLU A 101 14.04 -8.92 -4.99
C GLU A 101 13.96 -7.91 -6.15
N GLU A 102 13.75 -8.41 -7.36
CA GLU A 102 13.44 -7.56 -8.50
C GLU A 102 12.07 -6.91 -8.31
N ASN A 103 12.04 -5.58 -8.25
CA ASN A 103 10.81 -4.80 -8.24
C ASN A 103 10.82 -3.75 -9.37
N THR A 104 9.64 -3.45 -9.91
CA THR A 104 9.43 -2.40 -10.91
C THR A 104 8.11 -1.69 -10.66
N VAL A 105 8.15 -0.36 -10.63
CA VAL A 105 6.96 0.49 -10.65
C VAL A 105 6.66 0.86 -12.09
N LYS A 106 5.38 0.77 -12.46
CA LYS A 106 4.80 1.33 -13.68
C LYS A 106 3.66 2.26 -13.28
N ALA A 107 3.54 3.41 -13.93
CA ALA A 107 2.42 4.31 -13.65
C ALA A 107 2.03 5.11 -14.90
N GLY A 108 0.80 5.62 -14.88
CA GLY A 108 0.19 6.40 -15.94
C GLY A 108 -0.97 7.23 -15.39
N PHE A 109 -1.84 7.75 -16.27
CA PHE A 109 -2.96 8.63 -15.88
C PHE A 109 -4.26 7.86 -15.58
N MET A 110 -4.82 7.83 -14.36
CA MET A 110 -4.08 7.87 -13.09
C MET A 110 -4.13 6.48 -12.45
N TRP A 111 -3.02 5.76 -12.50
CA TRP A 111 -2.87 4.42 -11.93
C TRP A 111 -1.41 4.14 -11.59
N HIS A 112 -1.18 3.25 -10.63
CA HIS A 112 0.14 2.83 -10.16
C HIS A 112 0.20 1.30 -10.08
N THR A 113 1.21 0.67 -10.66
CA THR A 113 1.42 -0.79 -10.61
C THR A 113 2.80 -1.13 -10.09
N VAL A 114 2.88 -2.03 -9.12
CA VAL A 114 4.12 -2.64 -8.63
C VAL A 114 4.18 -4.08 -9.12
N GLU A 115 5.27 -4.44 -9.77
CA GLU A 115 5.61 -5.82 -10.10
C GLU A 115 6.79 -6.25 -9.23
N ARG A 116 6.71 -7.44 -8.65
CA ARG A 116 7.77 -8.01 -7.82
C ARG A 116 7.91 -9.50 -8.06
N LYS A 117 9.15 -9.99 -8.11
CA LYS A 117 9.47 -11.41 -8.14
C LYS A 117 10.04 -11.83 -6.79
N ALA A 118 9.42 -12.81 -6.15
CA ALA A 118 9.88 -13.30 -4.86
C ALA A 118 11.27 -13.96 -4.97
N ALA A 119 12.14 -13.72 -3.99
CA ALA A 119 13.47 -14.33 -3.96
C ALA A 119 13.42 -15.80 -3.54
N ASN A 120 12.52 -16.11 -2.59
CA ASN A 120 12.46 -17.41 -1.91
C ASN A 120 11.20 -18.24 -2.28
N LEU A 121 10.35 -17.73 -3.17
CA LEU A 121 9.18 -18.43 -3.68
C LEU A 121 9.14 -18.29 -5.21
N PRO A 122 8.72 -19.33 -5.97
CA PRO A 122 8.52 -19.21 -7.41
C PRO A 122 7.20 -18.48 -7.69
N LEU A 123 7.15 -17.20 -7.30
CA LEU A 123 5.96 -16.37 -7.36
C LEU A 123 6.32 -14.97 -7.89
N LYS A 124 5.46 -14.45 -8.76
CA LYS A 124 5.45 -13.04 -9.13
C LYS A 124 4.16 -12.38 -8.68
N SER A 125 4.27 -11.25 -8.00
CA SER A 125 3.14 -10.39 -7.69
C SER A 125 3.06 -9.22 -8.67
N THR A 126 1.83 -8.86 -9.04
CA THR A 126 1.51 -7.61 -9.73
C THR A 126 0.37 -6.95 -8.98
N ILE A 127 0.59 -5.74 -8.46
CA ILE A 127 -0.43 -5.00 -7.72
C ILE A 127 -0.70 -3.69 -8.43
N THR A 128 -1.94 -3.47 -8.86
CA THR A 128 -2.39 -2.21 -9.47
C THR A 128 -3.28 -1.45 -8.48
N SER A 129 -2.89 -0.22 -8.15
CA SER A 129 -3.64 0.74 -7.35
C SER A 129 -4.19 1.86 -8.23
N PHE A 130 -5.47 2.17 -8.07
CA PHE A 130 -6.12 3.31 -8.74
C PHE A 130 -7.34 3.78 -7.95
N VAL A 131 -7.81 4.98 -8.25
CA VAL A 131 -9.03 5.56 -7.69
C VAL A 131 -9.99 5.85 -8.85
N PRO A 132 -11.23 5.33 -8.85
CA PRO A 132 -12.22 5.70 -9.85
C PRO A 132 -12.52 7.20 -9.79
N ARG A 133 -12.85 7.78 -10.95
CA ARG A 133 -13.09 9.22 -11.08
C ARG A 133 -14.17 9.74 -10.14
N ASP A 134 -15.30 9.03 -10.06
CA ASP A 134 -16.54 9.51 -9.45
C ASP A 134 -16.85 8.82 -8.10
N GLU A 135 -15.87 8.12 -7.51
CA GLU A 135 -16.06 7.39 -6.25
C GLU A 135 -14.93 7.66 -5.26
N ASN A 136 -15.26 7.69 -3.97
CA ASN A 136 -14.29 7.80 -2.88
C ASN A 136 -13.82 6.40 -2.42
N VAL A 137 -13.29 5.63 -3.36
CA VAL A 137 -12.71 4.31 -3.12
C VAL A 137 -11.32 4.23 -3.75
N GLU A 138 -10.37 3.66 -3.01
CA GLU A 138 -9.08 3.25 -3.57
C GLU A 138 -9.13 1.75 -3.83
N ILE A 139 -8.88 1.34 -5.08
CA ILE A 139 -8.91 -0.05 -5.51
C ILE A 139 -7.48 -0.58 -5.60
N MET A 140 -7.21 -1.68 -4.91
CA MET A 140 -5.96 -2.44 -4.99
C MET A 140 -6.23 -3.81 -5.59
N ARG A 141 -5.86 -4.01 -6.87
CA ARG A 141 -5.99 -5.30 -7.55
C ARG A 141 -4.68 -6.08 -7.47
N VAL A 142 -4.72 -7.24 -6.82
CA VAL A 142 -3.57 -8.14 -6.67
C VAL A 142 -3.67 -9.30 -7.64
N THR A 143 -2.59 -9.57 -8.37
CA THR A 143 -2.42 -10.75 -9.23
C THR A 143 -1.18 -11.50 -8.79
N LEU A 144 -1.32 -12.80 -8.56
CA LEU A 144 -0.25 -13.70 -8.18
C LEU A 144 -0.05 -14.73 -9.30
N GLU A 145 1.17 -14.84 -9.79
CA GLU A 145 1.55 -15.73 -10.89
C GLU A 145 2.52 -16.79 -10.36
N ASN A 146 2.12 -18.06 -10.43
CA ASN A 146 2.96 -19.21 -10.14
C ASN A 146 4.01 -19.37 -11.25
N LEU A 147 5.29 -19.25 -10.91
CA LEU A 147 6.41 -19.35 -11.85
C LEU A 147 7.05 -20.76 -11.88
N SER A 148 6.48 -21.72 -11.14
CA SER A 148 6.96 -23.10 -11.13
C SER A 148 6.16 -24.00 -12.09
N ASP A 149 6.65 -25.21 -12.27
CA ASP A 149 6.02 -26.28 -13.03
C ASP A 149 5.02 -27.12 -12.19
N LYS A 150 4.84 -26.77 -10.91
CA LYS A 150 3.99 -27.50 -9.96
C LYS A 150 2.90 -26.59 -9.41
N ASP A 151 1.77 -27.20 -9.05
CA ASP A 151 0.73 -26.48 -8.33
C ASP A 151 1.25 -26.00 -6.96
N GLN A 152 0.85 -24.79 -6.60
CA GLN A 152 1.18 -24.18 -5.31
C GLN A 152 -0.11 -23.89 -4.54
N ASN A 153 -0.18 -24.37 -3.30
CA ASN A 153 -1.21 -23.98 -2.36
C ASN A 153 -0.74 -22.74 -1.60
N LEU A 154 -1.55 -21.69 -1.64
CA LEU A 154 -1.24 -20.40 -1.05
C LEU A 154 -2.43 -19.94 -0.22
N THR A 155 -2.17 -19.50 1.01
CA THR A 155 -3.15 -18.76 1.81
C THR A 155 -2.86 -17.27 1.69
N ALA A 156 -3.85 -16.50 1.26
CA ALA A 156 -3.72 -15.06 1.03
C ALA A 156 -4.39 -14.24 2.15
N PHE A 157 -3.78 -13.10 2.51
CA PHE A 157 -4.30 -12.18 3.52
C PHE A 157 -4.16 -10.73 3.05
N GLY A 158 -5.28 -10.04 2.83
CA GLY A 158 -5.30 -8.59 2.65
C GLY A 158 -5.11 -7.87 3.99
N ALA A 159 -4.21 -6.90 4.06
CA ALA A 159 -3.92 -6.16 5.28
C ALA A 159 -3.80 -4.66 4.99
N ILE A 160 -4.87 -3.92 5.32
CA ILE A 160 -4.92 -2.46 5.19
C ILE A 160 -5.06 -1.87 6.59
N PRO A 161 -4.03 -1.17 7.12
CA PRO A 161 -4.13 -0.50 8.42
C PRO A 161 -5.17 0.61 8.39
N ILE A 162 -6.04 0.70 9.40
CA ILE A 162 -7.09 1.73 9.46
C ILE A 162 -6.78 2.73 10.57
N PHE A 163 -6.62 4.00 10.20
CA PHE A 163 -6.57 5.12 11.12
C PHE A 163 -7.97 5.66 11.41
N GLY A 164 -8.75 6.01 10.39
CA GLY A 164 -10.19 6.26 10.49
C GLY A 164 -10.61 7.47 11.35
N ARG A 165 -9.81 8.54 11.41
CA ARG A 165 -10.06 9.75 12.23
C ARG A 165 -9.26 10.97 11.76
N SER A 166 -9.34 12.09 12.49
CA SER A 166 -8.64 13.34 12.18
C SER A 166 -7.12 13.23 12.32
N ALA A 167 -6.38 13.96 11.46
CA ALA A 167 -4.94 14.08 11.58
C ALA A 167 -4.47 14.71 12.90
N ASP A 168 -5.31 15.50 13.55
CA ASP A 168 -5.02 16.08 14.88
C ASP A 168 -4.73 14.95 15.89
N ASN A 169 -5.32 13.78 15.67
CA ASN A 169 -5.14 12.62 16.52
C ASN A 169 -3.90 11.80 16.20
N ILE A 170 -2.97 12.27 15.35
CA ILE A 170 -1.76 11.51 14.99
C ILE A 170 -0.91 11.18 16.23
N ARG A 171 -0.86 12.11 17.18
CA ARG A 171 -0.17 11.97 18.47
C ARG A 171 -1.03 12.44 19.63
N ASP A 172 -1.62 13.63 19.50
CA ASP A 172 -2.46 14.14 20.57
C ASP A 172 -3.73 13.29 20.70
N HIS A 173 -4.04 12.88 21.92
CA HIS A 173 -5.15 11.97 22.22
C HIS A 173 -5.20 10.69 21.35
N ARG A 174 -4.09 10.27 20.73
CA ARG A 174 -4.04 9.17 19.73
C ARG A 174 -4.62 7.86 20.26
N ASN A 175 -4.22 7.51 21.49
CA ASN A 175 -4.69 6.30 22.16
C ASN A 175 -6.11 6.49 22.71
N VAL A 176 -6.43 7.66 23.25
CA VAL A 176 -7.78 7.98 23.75
C VAL A 176 -8.81 7.83 22.64
N THR A 177 -8.56 8.44 21.49
CA THR A 177 -9.45 8.38 20.32
C THR A 177 -9.56 6.97 19.71
N SER A 178 -8.56 6.10 19.90
CA SER A 178 -8.67 4.70 19.46
C SER A 178 -9.76 3.91 20.19
N MET A 179 -10.07 4.26 21.46
CA MET A 179 -11.16 3.63 22.22
C MET A 179 -12.56 3.96 21.66
N LEU A 180 -12.64 4.96 20.78
CA LEU A 180 -13.88 5.38 20.15
C LEU A 180 -14.22 4.56 18.91
N HIS A 181 -13.26 3.80 18.36
CA HIS A 181 -13.52 2.93 17.22
C HIS A 181 -14.66 1.95 17.52
N ARG A 182 -15.61 1.84 16.59
CA ARG A 182 -16.55 0.71 16.52
C ARG A 182 -16.24 -0.04 15.25
N ILE A 183 -15.86 -1.30 15.42
CA ILE A 183 -15.44 -2.17 14.34
C ILE A 183 -16.53 -3.21 14.14
N SER A 184 -16.98 -3.36 12.90
CA SER A 184 -17.91 -4.42 12.50
C SER A 184 -17.35 -5.15 11.29
N THR A 185 -17.60 -6.45 11.21
CA THR A 185 -17.21 -7.29 10.09
C THR A 185 -18.43 -7.65 9.28
N THR A 186 -18.32 -7.60 7.96
CA THR A 186 -19.32 -8.12 7.02
C THR A 186 -18.76 -9.36 6.32
N GLU A 187 -19.53 -9.94 5.41
CA GLU A 187 -19.03 -10.98 4.50
C GLU A 187 -17.84 -10.46 3.66
N ASP A 188 -17.88 -9.17 3.29
CA ASP A 188 -16.96 -8.57 2.34
C ASP A 188 -15.83 -7.73 2.99
N GLY A 189 -15.82 -7.54 4.31
CA GLY A 189 -14.73 -6.77 4.93
C GLY A 189 -14.94 -6.27 6.36
N VAL A 190 -14.25 -5.17 6.65
CA VAL A 190 -14.17 -4.53 7.97
C VAL A 190 -14.58 -3.07 7.87
N LEU A 191 -15.54 -2.67 8.68
CA LEU A 191 -16.05 -1.30 8.78
C LEU A 191 -15.61 -0.70 10.10
N VAL A 192 -15.06 0.51 10.08
CA VAL A 192 -14.67 1.26 11.28
C VAL A 192 -15.42 2.60 11.29
N CYS A 193 -16.25 2.80 12.29
CA CYS A 193 -16.96 4.06 12.51
C CYS A 193 -16.79 4.48 13.98
N PRO A 194 -15.97 5.51 14.28
CA PRO A 194 -15.84 6.00 15.64
C PRO A 194 -17.17 6.51 16.21
N THR A 195 -17.41 6.35 17.51
CA THR A 195 -18.65 6.86 18.14
C THR A 195 -18.74 8.37 18.20
N MET A 196 -17.60 9.05 18.15
CA MET A 196 -17.47 10.51 18.16
C MET A 196 -16.07 10.89 17.63
N SER A 197 -15.90 12.13 17.17
CA SER A 197 -14.57 12.70 16.91
C SER A 197 -14.16 13.64 18.04
N PHE A 198 -12.84 13.73 18.26
CA PHE A 198 -12.22 14.75 19.10
C PHE A 198 -11.10 15.37 18.28
N ASP A 199 -11.34 16.55 17.75
CA ASP A 199 -10.44 17.30 16.87
C ASP A 199 -10.55 18.80 17.22
N GLU A 200 -9.67 19.63 16.64
CA GLU A 200 -9.54 21.05 17.03
C GLU A 200 -10.68 21.97 16.51
N LEU A 201 -11.84 21.42 16.14
CA LEU A 201 -12.93 22.23 15.63
C LEU A 201 -13.66 23.02 16.74
N ILE A 202 -13.59 24.35 16.59
CA ILE A 202 -14.51 25.35 17.14
C ILE A 202 -15.82 25.31 16.36
#